data_AF-A0A3R6Y877-F1
#
_entry.id   AF-A0A3R6Y877-F1
#
_cell.length_a   1.000
_cell.length_b   1.000
_cell.length_c   1.000
_cell.angle_alpha   90.00
_cell.angle_beta   90.00
_cell.angle_gamma   90.00
#
_symmetry.space_group_name_H-M   'P 1'
#
loop_
_entity.id
_entity.type
_entity.pdbx_description
1 polymer ?
#
loop_
_entity_poly.entity_id
_entity_poly.type
_entity_poly.pdbx_seq_one_letter_code
_entity_poly.pdbx_strand_id
1 'polypeptide(L)'
;MNLNFLLTLPKKDILLLIFLIFYAWRIVTLWYRVFKTSVLLAYLREYLESVPTKAYPDCPVEYLIKESSTYYPCLDNVLRHYPAMYSLEYNYITPLEYGKADSKNYKAAIEHYNELAMRRNFFVDDAKKSFNPLSAVQNLFSIPSRFLEWIGFNLSESFSKIWNIVVIVGSFFLGMYHNEIKSCFDLLVNLLFQHFFHN
;
A
#
# COMPACT_ATOMS: atom_id res chain seq x y z
N MET A 1 8.07 21.28 15.92
CA MET A 1 6.92 21.91 15.21
C MET A 1 5.86 22.19 16.26
N ASN A 2 5.53 23.46 16.51
CA ASN A 2 4.69 23.86 17.64
C ASN A 2 3.20 23.55 17.32
N LEU A 3 2.65 22.49 17.91
CA LEU A 3 1.26 22.04 17.67
C LEU A 3 0.21 23.08 18.05
N ASN A 4 0.57 24.09 18.87
CA ASN A 4 -0.36 25.17 19.26
C ASN A 4 -0.80 26.04 18.07
N PHE A 5 -0.03 26.08 16.98
CA PHE A 5 -0.42 26.79 15.76
C PHE A 5 -1.66 26.18 15.10
N LEU A 6 -1.83 24.85 15.16
CA LEU A 6 -2.98 24.16 14.57
C LEU A 6 -4.30 24.52 15.27
N LEU A 7 -4.24 24.84 16.57
CA LEU A 7 -5.41 25.23 17.36
C LEU A 7 -5.85 26.68 17.10
N THR A 8 -4.98 27.51 16.52
CA THR A 8 -5.29 28.90 16.17
C THR A 8 -5.89 29.07 14.77
N LEU A 9 -5.89 28.01 13.96
CA LEU A 9 -6.39 28.07 12.59
C LEU A 9 -7.92 27.95 12.53
N PRO A 10 -8.60 28.65 11.60
CA PRO A 10 -9.99 28.41 11.29
C PRO A 10 -10.23 26.94 10.91
N LYS A 11 -11.38 26.37 11.31
CA LYS A 11 -11.74 24.96 11.02
C LYS A 11 -11.58 24.57 9.54
N LYS A 12 -11.94 25.49 8.63
CA LYS A 12 -11.78 25.30 7.17
C LYS A 12 -10.32 25.12 6.74
N ASP A 13 -9.40 25.84 7.37
CA ASP A 13 -7.97 25.82 7.02
C ASP A 13 -7.31 24.56 7.60
N ILE A 14 -7.76 24.09 8.76
CA ILE A 14 -7.37 22.79 9.32
C ILE A 14 -7.79 21.65 8.38
N LEU A 15 -9.03 21.65 7.87
CA LEU A 15 -9.51 20.63 6.93
C LEU A 15 -8.70 20.63 5.63
N LEU A 16 -8.39 21.82 5.10
CA LEU A 16 -7.57 21.97 3.91
C LEU A 16 -6.14 21.47 4.13
N LEU A 17 -5.55 21.76 5.30
CA LEU A 17 -4.24 21.25 5.67
C LEU A 17 -4.23 19.72 5.78
N ILE A 18 -5.24 19.12 6.41
CA ILE A 18 -5.39 17.67 6.49
C ILE A 18 -5.49 17.07 5.08
N PHE A 19 -6.31 17.65 4.21
CA PHE A 19 -6.42 17.23 2.81
C PHE A 19 -5.04 17.25 2.11
N LEU A 20 -4.29 18.35 2.25
CA LEU A 20 -2.96 18.48 1.64
C LEU A 20 -1.96 17.45 2.17
N ILE A 21 -1.99 17.16 3.47
CA ILE A 21 -1.14 16.12 4.09
C ILE A 21 -1.47 14.74 3.49
N PHE A 22 -2.75 14.36 3.44
CA PHE A 22 -3.16 13.08 2.86
C PHE A 22 -2.86 12.98 1.37
N TYR A 23 -3.01 14.08 0.64
CA TYR A 23 -2.67 14.16 -0.78
C TYR A 23 -1.17 13.96 -1.01
N ALA A 24 -0.33 14.72 -0.30
CA ALA A 24 1.12 14.59 -0.39
C ALA A 24 1.60 13.19 0.05
N TRP A 25 1.05 12.66 1.14
CA TRP A 25 1.38 11.31 1.64
C TRP A 25 1.06 10.23 0.59
N ARG A 26 -0.08 10.32 -0.09
CA ARG A 26 -0.44 9.38 -1.17
C ARG A 26 0.60 9.40 -2.28
N ILE A 27 1.02 10.59 -2.72
CA ILE A 27 2.01 10.74 -3.79
C ILE A 27 3.34 10.11 -3.35
N VAL A 28 3.83 10.47 -2.15
CA VAL A 28 5.11 9.95 -1.61
C VAL A 28 5.08 8.43 -1.49
N THR A 29 4.01 7.86 -0.94
CA THR A 29 3.91 6.40 -0.75
C THR A 29 3.89 5.61 -2.07
N LEU A 30 3.23 6.13 -3.11
CA LEU A 30 3.22 5.49 -4.43
C LEU A 30 4.57 5.58 -5.12
N TRP A 31 5.23 6.75 -5.09
CA TRP A 31 6.57 6.89 -5.63
C TRP A 31 7.61 6.04 -4.88
N TYR A 32 7.47 5.91 -3.56
CA TYR A 32 8.28 4.99 -2.77
C TYR A 32 8.13 3.53 -3.25
N ARG A 33 6.91 3.08 -3.57
CA ARG A 33 6.69 1.73 -4.14
C ARG A 33 7.36 1.57 -5.51
N VAL A 34 7.29 2.58 -6.38
CA VAL A 34 8.00 2.59 -7.67
C VAL A 34 9.51 2.46 -7.46
N PHE A 35 10.07 3.26 -6.55
CA PHE A 35 11.50 3.23 -6.25
C PHE A 35 11.91 1.86 -5.67
N LYS A 36 11.21 1.38 -4.64
CA LYS A 36 11.47 0.08 -4.02
C LYS A 36 11.48 -1.05 -5.05
N THR A 37 10.46 -1.10 -5.92
CA THR A 37 10.36 -2.12 -6.97
C THR A 37 11.50 -1.99 -8.00
N SER A 38 11.93 -0.77 -8.31
CA SER A 38 13.05 -0.54 -9.22
C SER A 38 14.39 -1.02 -8.66
N VAL A 39 14.62 -0.85 -7.35
CA VAL A 39 15.79 -1.41 -6.66
C VAL A 39 15.78 -2.94 -6.71
N LEU A 40 14.65 -3.58 -6.42
CA LEU A 40 14.53 -5.03 -6.48
C LEU A 40 14.76 -5.59 -7.89
N LEU A 41 14.23 -4.90 -8.91
CA LEU A 41 14.51 -5.23 -10.31
C LEU A 41 15.98 -5.08 -10.68
N ALA A 42 16.72 -4.17 -10.05
CA ALA A 42 18.15 -4.03 -10.27
C ALA A 42 18.92 -5.26 -9.76
N TYR A 43 18.59 -5.78 -8.57
CA TYR A 43 19.20 -7.02 -8.07
C TYR A 43 18.92 -8.22 -8.99
N LEU A 44 17.67 -8.38 -9.44
CA LEU A 44 17.32 -9.43 -10.39
C LEU A 44 18.04 -9.26 -11.73
N ARG A 45 18.15 -8.03 -12.23
CA ARG A 45 18.87 -7.74 -13.47
C ARG A 45 20.35 -8.08 -13.35
N GLU A 46 21.00 -7.66 -12.29
CA GLU A 46 22.42 -7.94 -12.03
C GLU A 46 22.67 -9.45 -11.98
N TYR A 47 21.78 -10.21 -11.32
CA TYR A 47 21.83 -11.67 -11.34
C TYR A 47 21.60 -12.27 -12.73
N LEU A 48 20.60 -11.81 -13.49
CA LEU A 48 20.33 -12.32 -14.83
C LEU A 48 21.47 -11.99 -15.83
N GLU A 49 22.12 -10.84 -15.66
CA GLU A 49 23.26 -10.37 -16.45
C GLU A 49 24.59 -11.01 -16.03
N SER A 50 24.66 -11.60 -14.83
CA SER A 50 25.82 -12.39 -14.39
C SER A 50 26.05 -13.63 -15.26
N VAL A 51 25.05 -14.08 -16.01
CA VAL A 51 25.13 -15.19 -16.95
C VAL A 51 24.99 -14.65 -18.38
N PRO A 52 26.00 -14.77 -19.25
CA PRO A 52 26.02 -14.13 -20.58
C PRO A 52 25.20 -14.89 -21.63
N THR A 53 23.95 -15.24 -21.30
CA THR A 53 23.03 -16.00 -22.18
C THR A 53 22.76 -15.30 -23.51
N LYS A 54 22.77 -13.95 -23.54
CA LYS A 54 22.60 -13.17 -24.78
C LYS A 54 23.79 -13.28 -25.74
N ALA A 55 24.99 -13.44 -25.21
CA ALA A 55 26.20 -13.57 -26.03
C ALA A 55 26.34 -15.00 -26.59
N TYR A 56 25.75 -15.99 -25.90
CA TYR A 56 25.85 -17.41 -26.23
C TYR A 56 24.48 -18.10 -26.12
N PRO A 57 23.55 -17.81 -27.06
CA PRO A 57 22.15 -18.26 -26.96
C PRO A 57 21.98 -19.79 -27.01
N ASP A 58 22.88 -20.49 -27.70
CA ASP A 58 22.82 -21.95 -27.88
C ASP A 58 23.59 -22.72 -26.78
N CYS A 59 24.25 -22.00 -25.87
CA CYS A 59 25.02 -22.61 -24.79
C CYS A 59 24.11 -22.93 -23.59
N PRO A 60 24.17 -24.16 -23.03
CA PRO A 60 23.43 -24.48 -21.82
C PRO A 60 23.76 -23.53 -20.67
N VAL A 61 22.73 -23.05 -19.98
CA VAL A 61 22.85 -22.10 -18.87
C VAL A 61 23.79 -22.63 -17.78
N GLU A 62 23.76 -23.93 -17.51
CA GLU A 62 24.62 -24.59 -16.53
C GLU A 62 26.11 -24.45 -16.85
N TYR A 63 26.47 -24.43 -18.14
CA TYR A 63 27.86 -24.22 -18.56
C TYR A 63 28.26 -22.77 -18.32
N LEU A 64 27.42 -21.82 -18.74
CA LEU A 64 27.67 -20.38 -18.58
C LEU A 64 27.78 -19.97 -17.11
N ILE A 65 27.04 -20.62 -16.22
CA ILE A 65 27.09 -20.37 -14.77
C ILE A 65 28.43 -20.79 -14.18
N LYS A 66 28.99 -21.93 -14.62
CA LYS A 66 30.31 -22.39 -14.13
C LYS A 66 31.44 -21.44 -14.50
N GLU A 67 31.33 -20.80 -15.65
CA GLU A 67 32.31 -19.82 -16.14
C GLU A 67 32.09 -18.42 -15.52
N SER A 68 30.99 -18.19 -14.82
CA SER A 68 30.67 -16.89 -14.23
C SER A 68 31.23 -16.73 -12.81
N SER A 69 32.14 -15.78 -12.64
CA SER A 69 32.68 -15.41 -11.33
C SER A 69 31.71 -14.57 -10.48
N THR A 70 30.70 -13.95 -11.09
CA THR A 70 29.76 -13.04 -10.43
C THR A 70 28.42 -13.71 -10.08
N TYR A 71 28.14 -14.90 -10.64
CA TYR A 71 26.87 -15.59 -10.47
C TYR A 71 26.48 -15.81 -9.00
N TYR A 72 27.33 -16.46 -8.19
CA TYR A 72 26.99 -16.77 -6.79
C TYR A 72 26.82 -15.52 -5.91
N PRO A 73 27.70 -14.50 -5.98
CA PRO A 73 27.47 -13.22 -5.30
C PRO A 73 26.13 -12.57 -5.66
N CYS A 74 25.75 -12.56 -6.94
CA CYS A 74 24.49 -11.97 -7.38
C CYS A 74 23.28 -12.81 -6.95
N LEU A 75 23.38 -14.14 -7.00
CA LEU A 75 22.34 -15.05 -6.50
C LEU A 75 22.09 -14.83 -5.01
N ASP A 76 23.15 -14.75 -4.20
CA ASP A 76 23.01 -14.49 -2.76
C ASP A 76 22.36 -13.12 -2.50
N ASN A 77 22.72 -12.09 -3.26
CA ASN A 77 22.11 -10.77 -3.15
C ASN A 77 20.60 -10.80 -3.47
N VAL A 78 20.20 -11.52 -4.52
CA VAL A 78 18.78 -11.71 -4.86
C VAL A 78 18.05 -12.47 -3.74
N LEU A 79 18.63 -13.57 -3.24
CA LEU A 79 18.01 -14.39 -2.19
C LEU A 79 17.85 -13.63 -0.86
N ARG A 80 18.81 -12.78 -0.48
CA ARG A 80 18.67 -11.89 0.69
C ARG A 80 17.47 -10.94 0.56
N HIS A 81 17.16 -10.48 -0.64
CA HIS A 81 16.07 -9.54 -0.91
C HIS A 81 14.77 -10.23 -1.34
N TYR A 82 14.76 -11.56 -1.46
CA TYR A 82 13.62 -12.34 -1.92
C TYR A 82 12.33 -12.12 -1.12
N PRO A 83 12.33 -12.02 0.23
CA PRO A 83 11.10 -11.75 0.98
C PRO A 83 10.43 -10.43 0.56
N ALA A 84 11.22 -9.41 0.20
CA ALA A 84 10.69 -8.15 -0.27
C ALA A 84 10.12 -8.24 -1.69
N MET A 85 10.72 -9.07 -2.57
CA MET A 85 10.19 -9.37 -3.90
C MET A 85 8.85 -10.10 -3.80
N TYR A 86 8.82 -11.20 -3.05
CA TYR A 86 7.63 -12.02 -2.83
C TYR A 86 6.45 -11.21 -2.28
N SER A 87 6.70 -10.24 -1.39
CA SER A 87 5.64 -9.38 -0.84
C SER A 87 4.94 -8.47 -1.86
N LEU A 88 5.50 -8.31 -3.07
CA LEU A 88 4.96 -7.46 -4.13
C LEU A 88 4.28 -8.25 -5.26
N GLU A 89 4.47 -9.56 -5.28
CA GLU A 89 3.98 -10.47 -6.31
C GLU A 89 2.53 -10.87 -6.03
N TYR A 90 1.75 -11.05 -7.10
CA TYR A 90 0.34 -11.42 -6.99
C TYR A 90 0.10 -12.87 -7.42
N ASN A 91 0.92 -13.36 -8.33
CA ASN A 91 0.82 -14.70 -8.88
C ASN A 91 1.77 -15.66 -8.17
N TYR A 92 1.39 -16.93 -8.14
CA TYR A 92 2.31 -17.98 -7.75
C TYR A 92 3.43 -18.09 -8.79
N ILE A 93 4.66 -17.84 -8.36
CA ILE A 93 5.87 -17.96 -9.17
C ILE A 93 6.76 -19.02 -8.51
N THR A 94 7.50 -19.75 -9.33
CA THR A 94 8.46 -20.74 -8.83
C THR A 94 9.47 -20.04 -7.91
N PRO A 95 9.61 -20.47 -6.64
CA PRO A 95 10.41 -19.71 -5.68
C PRO A 95 11.91 -19.74 -5.97
N LEU A 96 12.59 -18.66 -5.61
CA LEU A 96 14.06 -18.58 -5.54
C LEU A 96 14.53 -19.08 -4.18
N GLU A 97 15.46 -20.05 -4.17
CA GLU A 97 15.85 -20.75 -2.93
C GLU A 97 17.34 -21.09 -2.90
N TYR A 98 17.92 -21.08 -1.70
CA TYR A 98 19.26 -21.62 -1.46
C TYR A 98 19.29 -23.13 -1.73
N GLY A 99 20.35 -23.62 -2.39
CA GLY A 99 20.55 -25.05 -2.67
C GLY A 99 19.69 -25.62 -3.80
N LYS A 100 18.82 -24.82 -4.42
CA LYS A 100 18.10 -25.20 -5.63
C LYS A 100 19.06 -25.26 -6.82
N ALA A 101 18.79 -26.14 -7.78
CA ALA A 101 19.59 -26.23 -9.00
C ALA A 101 19.68 -24.86 -9.70
N ASP A 102 20.90 -24.49 -10.11
CA ASP A 102 21.22 -23.16 -10.63
C ASP A 102 20.35 -22.74 -11.82
N SER A 103 20.14 -23.64 -12.79
CA SER A 103 19.26 -23.35 -13.92
C SER A 103 17.79 -23.16 -13.53
N LYS A 104 17.33 -23.81 -12.45
CA LYS A 104 15.99 -23.57 -11.91
C LYS A 104 15.89 -22.20 -11.23
N ASN A 105 16.91 -21.79 -10.47
CA ASN A 105 16.96 -20.45 -9.88
C ASN A 105 17.07 -19.38 -10.97
N TYR A 106 17.88 -19.60 -12.01
CA TYR A 106 17.98 -18.68 -13.14
C TYR A 106 16.63 -18.51 -13.86
N LYS A 107 15.94 -19.62 -14.17
CA LYS A 107 14.61 -19.57 -14.78
C LYS A 107 13.57 -18.88 -13.88
N ALA A 108 13.55 -19.21 -12.60
CA ALA A 108 12.68 -18.55 -11.62
C ALA A 108 12.92 -17.04 -11.57
N ALA A 109 14.17 -16.59 -11.60
CA ALA A 109 14.49 -15.16 -11.58
C ALA A 109 13.97 -14.41 -12.82
N ILE A 110 13.91 -15.06 -13.99
CA ILE A 110 13.30 -14.48 -15.19
C ILE A 110 11.79 -14.25 -14.95
N GLU A 111 11.10 -15.24 -14.38
CA GLU A 111 9.67 -15.13 -14.04
C GLU A 111 9.42 -14.00 -13.03
N HIS A 112 10.19 -13.96 -11.93
CA HIS A 112 10.13 -12.88 -10.93
C HIS A 112 10.44 -11.49 -11.52
N TYR A 113 11.44 -11.38 -12.40
CA TYR A 113 11.79 -10.10 -13.05
C TYR A 113 10.63 -9.59 -13.90
N ASN A 114 10.00 -10.45 -14.69
CA ASN A 114 8.89 -10.06 -15.55
C ASN A 114 7.65 -9.64 -14.75
N GLU A 115 7.29 -10.39 -13.70
CA GLU A 115 6.18 -10.04 -12.83
C GLU A 115 6.42 -8.70 -12.12
N LEU A 116 7.59 -8.52 -11.49
CA LEU A 116 7.93 -7.26 -10.82
C LEU A 116 8.02 -6.09 -11.79
N ALA A 117 8.48 -6.31 -13.02
CA ALA A 117 8.52 -5.27 -14.06
C ALA A 117 7.10 -4.83 -14.45
N MET A 118 6.18 -5.79 -14.59
CA MET A 118 4.76 -5.50 -14.82
C MET A 118 4.15 -4.76 -13.62
N ARG A 119 4.42 -5.23 -12.40
CA ARG A 119 3.95 -4.60 -11.17
C ARG A 119 4.44 -3.16 -11.02
N ARG A 120 5.69 -2.89 -11.36
CA ARG A 120 6.25 -1.53 -11.38
C ARG A 120 5.47 -0.63 -12.35
N ASN A 121 5.09 -1.13 -13.53
CA ASN A 121 4.32 -0.33 -14.49
C ASN A 121 2.95 0.09 -13.91
N PHE A 122 2.27 -0.80 -13.18
CA PHE A 122 1.06 -0.45 -12.44
C PHE A 122 1.34 0.63 -11.38
N PHE A 123 2.40 0.50 -10.58
CA PHE A 123 2.75 1.53 -9.60
C PHE A 123 3.08 2.88 -10.23
N VAL A 124 3.73 2.90 -11.40
CA VAL A 124 4.01 4.14 -12.14
C VAL A 124 2.72 4.79 -12.62
N ASP A 125 1.79 4.00 -13.15
CA ASP A 125 0.47 4.49 -13.58
C ASP A 125 -0.33 5.05 -12.39
N ASP A 126 -0.36 4.34 -11.26
CA ASP A 126 -0.99 4.79 -10.02
C ASP A 126 -0.34 6.07 -9.48
N ALA A 127 0.99 6.16 -9.50
CA ALA A 127 1.73 7.35 -9.07
C ALA A 127 1.39 8.56 -9.93
N LYS A 128 1.30 8.39 -11.27
CA LYS A 128 0.85 9.46 -12.18
C LYS A 128 -0.58 9.89 -11.87
N LYS A 129 -1.50 8.94 -11.69
CA LYS A 129 -2.90 9.20 -11.34
C LYS A 129 -3.05 9.88 -9.98
N SER A 130 -2.10 9.70 -9.06
CA SER A 130 -2.15 10.30 -7.72
C SER A 130 -2.01 11.81 -7.69
N PHE A 131 -1.48 12.43 -8.76
CA PHE A 131 -1.48 13.88 -8.93
C PHE A 131 -2.86 14.45 -9.30
N ASN A 132 -3.87 13.59 -9.51
CA ASN A 132 -5.25 14.05 -9.61
C ASN A 132 -5.80 14.27 -8.18
N PRO A 133 -6.20 15.50 -7.81
CA PRO A 133 -6.73 15.78 -6.47
C PRO A 133 -8.02 15.02 -6.16
N LEU A 134 -8.79 14.59 -7.18
CA LEU A 134 -9.94 13.69 -6.98
C LEU A 134 -9.52 12.36 -6.35
N SER A 135 -8.29 11.91 -6.58
CA SER A 135 -7.76 10.71 -5.93
C SER A 135 -7.55 10.91 -4.41
N ALA A 136 -7.18 12.11 -3.96
CA ALA A 136 -7.13 12.42 -2.53
C ALA A 136 -8.54 12.47 -1.91
N VAL A 137 -9.51 13.05 -2.63
CA VAL A 137 -10.92 13.02 -2.22
C VAL A 137 -11.37 11.57 -2.06
N GLN A 138 -11.23 10.73 -3.08
CA GLN A 138 -11.59 9.31 -2.99
C GLN A 138 -10.91 8.59 -1.82
N ASN A 139 -9.64 8.89 -1.53
CA ASN A 139 -8.93 8.33 -0.39
C ASN A 139 -9.51 8.78 0.96
N LEU A 140 -9.86 10.05 1.11
CA LEU A 140 -10.51 10.56 2.32
C LEU A 140 -11.84 9.85 2.55
N PHE A 141 -12.62 9.66 1.48
CA PHE A 141 -13.88 8.95 1.56
C PHE A 141 -13.70 7.45 1.89
N SER A 142 -12.50 6.89 1.68
CA SER A 142 -12.18 5.49 2.03
C SER A 142 -11.68 5.27 3.46
N ILE A 143 -11.50 6.33 4.25
CA ILE A 143 -11.01 6.21 5.64
C ILE A 143 -11.88 5.29 6.51
N PRO A 144 -13.23 5.34 6.44
CA PRO A 144 -14.07 4.50 7.30
C PRO A 144 -13.83 3.00 7.11
N SER A 145 -13.73 2.53 5.86
CA SER A 145 -13.44 1.12 5.55
C SER A 145 -12.01 0.73 5.93
N ARG A 146 -11.00 1.59 5.67
CA ARG A 146 -9.61 1.34 6.09
C ARG A 146 -9.47 1.22 7.61
N PHE A 147 -10.25 1.98 8.38
CA PHE A 147 -10.29 1.84 9.83
C PHE A 147 -10.80 0.46 10.26
N LEU A 148 -11.87 -0.04 9.62
CA LEU A 148 -12.39 -1.39 9.89
C LEU A 148 -11.38 -2.49 9.50
N GLU A 149 -10.71 -2.34 8.35
CA GLU A 149 -9.63 -3.26 7.94
C GLU A 149 -8.49 -3.27 8.96
N TRP A 150 -8.11 -2.10 9.46
CA TRP A 150 -7.05 -1.96 10.46
C TRP A 150 -7.38 -2.66 11.78
N ILE A 151 -8.64 -2.65 12.22
CA ILE A 151 -9.08 -3.39 13.43
C ILE A 151 -9.38 -4.87 13.16
N GLY A 152 -9.14 -5.37 11.94
CA GLY A 152 -9.15 -6.79 11.59
C GLY A 152 -10.35 -7.28 10.79
N PHE A 153 -11.24 -6.39 10.31
CA PHE A 153 -12.35 -6.80 9.45
C PHE A 153 -11.91 -6.96 8.00
N ASN A 154 -12.23 -8.10 7.38
CA ASN A 154 -12.04 -8.27 5.94
C ASN A 154 -13.31 -7.86 5.19
N LEU A 155 -13.30 -6.68 4.57
CA LEU A 155 -14.46 -6.13 3.86
C LEU A 155 -14.38 -6.47 2.37
N SER A 156 -15.50 -6.91 1.79
CA SER A 156 -15.60 -7.01 0.33
C SER A 156 -15.61 -5.62 -0.32
N GLU A 157 -15.15 -5.51 -1.56
CA GLU A 157 -15.06 -4.22 -2.26
C GLU A 157 -16.42 -3.48 -2.31
N SER A 158 -17.51 -4.22 -2.57
CA SER A 158 -18.86 -3.68 -2.60
C SER A 158 -19.30 -3.16 -1.23
N PHE A 159 -19.02 -3.91 -0.16
CA PHE A 159 -19.39 -3.50 1.19
C PHE A 159 -18.58 -2.29 1.66
N SER A 160 -17.29 -2.22 1.34
CA SER A 160 -16.45 -1.06 1.66
C SER A 160 -17.00 0.23 1.05
N LYS A 161 -17.46 0.19 -0.20
CA LYS A 161 -18.07 1.35 -0.87
C LYS A 161 -19.35 1.82 -0.16
N ILE A 162 -20.24 0.89 0.16
CA ILE A 162 -21.50 1.19 0.88
C ILE A 162 -21.20 1.76 2.27
N TRP A 163 -20.31 1.11 3.02
CA TRP A 163 -19.92 1.52 4.36
C TRP A 163 -19.36 2.95 4.39
N ASN A 164 -18.44 3.26 3.46
CA ASN A 164 -17.86 4.59 3.32
C ASN A 164 -18.95 5.67 3.13
N ILE A 165 -19.93 5.40 2.25
CA ILE A 165 -21.04 6.33 2.01
C ILE A 165 -21.90 6.48 3.26
N VAL A 166 -22.29 5.37 3.90
CA VAL A 166 -23.14 5.37 5.10
C VAL A 166 -22.49 6.16 6.24
N VAL A 167 -21.20 5.97 6.50
CA VAL A 167 -20.51 6.70 7.57
C VAL A 167 -20.39 8.19 7.26
N ILE A 168 -20.17 8.56 6.01
CA ILE A 168 -20.01 9.98 5.62
C ILE A 168 -21.36 10.69 5.65
N VAL A 169 -22.40 10.09 5.07
CA VAL A 169 -23.76 10.64 5.11
C VAL A 169 -24.27 10.68 6.56
N GLY A 170 -24.05 9.61 7.32
CA GLY A 170 -24.42 9.53 8.73
C GLY A 170 -23.73 10.61 9.58
N SER A 171 -22.43 10.82 9.39
CA SER A 171 -21.68 11.87 10.11
C SER A 171 -22.13 13.28 9.73
N PHE A 172 -22.51 13.51 8.47
CA PHE A 172 -23.13 14.78 8.04
C PHE A 172 -24.45 15.04 8.77
N PHE A 173 -25.35 14.06 8.82
CA PHE A 173 -26.62 14.20 9.56
C PHE A 173 -26.41 14.36 11.07
N LEU A 174 -25.51 13.59 11.68
CA LEU A 174 -25.16 13.74 13.10
C LEU A 174 -24.60 15.13 13.42
N GLY A 175 -23.82 15.71 12.50
CA GLY A 175 -23.31 17.07 12.61
C GLY A 175 -24.41 18.14 12.51
N MET A 176 -25.35 17.96 11.57
CA MET A 176 -26.49 18.87 11.41
C MET A 176 -27.39 18.92 12.64
N TYR A 177 -27.71 17.76 13.22
CA TYR A 177 -28.62 17.63 14.36
C TYR A 177 -27.89 17.57 15.70
N HIS A 178 -26.64 18.04 15.77
CA HIS A 178 -25.80 17.88 16.96
C HIS A 178 -26.46 18.46 18.22
N ASN A 179 -27.09 19.63 18.10
CA ASN A 179 -27.70 20.34 19.22
C ASN A 179 -29.00 19.66 19.67
N GLU A 180 -29.80 19.18 18.74
CA GLU A 180 -31.06 18.47 18.97
C GLU A 180 -30.79 17.10 19.60
N ILE A 181 -29.80 16.37 19.09
CA ILE A 181 -29.36 15.08 19.66
C ILE A 181 -28.86 15.29 21.08
N LYS A 182 -28.02 16.31 21.31
CA LYS A 182 -27.53 16.64 22.66
C LYS A 182 -28.69 16.97 23.60
N SER A 183 -29.63 17.79 23.16
CA SER A 183 -30.81 18.17 23.95
C SER A 183 -31.69 16.96 24.26
N CYS A 184 -31.86 16.04 23.31
CA CYS A 184 -32.57 14.79 23.52
C CYS A 184 -31.88 13.90 24.56
N PHE A 185 -30.56 13.73 24.47
CA PHE A 185 -29.78 13.00 25.47
C PHE A 185 -29.86 13.64 26.87
N ASP A 186 -29.72 14.95 26.96
CA ASP A 186 -29.84 15.69 28.23
C ASP A 186 -31.24 15.47 28.85
N LEU A 187 -32.30 15.48 28.03
CA LEU A 187 -33.67 15.23 28.47
C LEU A 187 -33.88 13.78 28.92
N LEU A 188 -33.30 12.81 28.21
CA LEU A 188 -33.38 11.38 28.53
C LEU A 188 -32.62 11.06 29.82
N VAL A 189 -31.43 11.65 30.00
CA VAL A 189 -30.63 11.56 31.24
C VAL A 189 -31.38 12.19 32.41
N ASN A 190 -31.99 13.36 32.22
CA ASN A 190 -32.79 14.01 33.26
C ASN A 190 -34.02 13.20 33.65
N LEU A 191 -34.74 12.61 32.69
CA LEU A 191 -35.87 11.71 32.96
C LEU A 191 -35.42 10.45 33.71
N LEU A 192 -34.30 9.85 33.32
CA LEU A 192 -33.72 8.70 34.03
C LEU A 192 -33.31 9.09 35.46
N PHE A 193 -32.65 10.24 35.64
CA PHE A 193 -32.28 10.74 36.97
C PHE A 193 -33.51 10.98 37.85
N GLN A 194 -34.55 11.61 37.33
CA GLN A 194 -35.81 11.77 38.05
C GLN A 194 -36.45 10.42 38.40
N HIS A 195 -36.43 9.46 37.49
CA HIS A 195 -37.03 8.14 37.74
C HIS A 195 -36.27 7.31 38.79
N PHE A 196 -34.93 7.42 38.83
CA PHE A 196 -34.08 6.65 39.75
C PHE A 196 -33.78 7.32 41.09
N PHE A 197 -33.86 8.65 41.19
CA PHE A 197 -33.48 9.39 42.41
C PHE A 197 -34.61 10.22 43.04
N HIS A 198 -35.79 10.29 42.39
CA HIS A 198 -36.99 10.93 42.95
C HIS A 198 -38.15 9.95 43.22
N ASN A 199 -37.85 8.65 43.36
CA ASN A 199 -38.70 7.67 44.04
C ASN A 199 -38.06 7.26 45.37
#